data_AF-A0A925S7P9-F1
#
_entry.id   AF-A0A925S7P9-F1
#
_cell.length_a   1.000
_cell.length_b   1.000
_cell.length_c   1.000
_cell.angle_alpha   90.00
_cell.angle_beta   90.00
_cell.angle_gamma   90.00
#
_symmetry.space_group_name_H-M   'P 1'
#
loop_
_entity.id
_entity.type
_entity.pdbx_description
1 polymer ?
#
loop_
_entity_poly.entity_id
_entity_poly.type
_entity_poly.pdbx_seq_one_letter_code
_entity_poly.pdbx_strand_id
1 'polypeptide(L)' 'MKVRKILFSAALIAAYLNNPCSASEATWNKFTQEGAKAYEGGNFGVAQRNFEQALVEAKKFGPDDLRLATSLTNLGVL' A
#
# COMPACT_ATOMS: atom_id res chain seq x y z
N MET A 1 -6.33 -38.51 -29.32
CA MET A 1 -6.93 -38.98 -28.05
C MET A 1 -6.60 -37.99 -26.92
N LYS A 2 -7.50 -37.01 -26.74
CA LYS A 2 -7.85 -36.17 -25.57
C LYS A 2 -6.77 -35.80 -24.53
N VAL A 3 -6.25 -34.57 -24.68
CA VAL A 3 -5.86 -33.68 -23.58
C VAL A 3 -7.13 -33.17 -22.91
N ARG A 4 -7.41 -33.53 -21.64
CA ARG A 4 -8.31 -32.77 -20.73
C ARG A 4 -8.45 -33.45 -19.36
N LYS A 5 -7.96 -32.80 -18.31
CA LYS A 5 -8.76 -32.14 -17.25
C LYS A 5 -7.92 -31.93 -15.99
N ILE A 6 -7.45 -30.69 -15.87
CA ILE A 6 -7.01 -30.00 -14.67
C ILE A 6 -8.13 -30.13 -13.63
N LEU A 7 -7.96 -30.97 -12.62
CA LEU A 7 -8.77 -30.97 -11.40
C LEU A 7 -7.96 -31.61 -10.27
N PHE A 8 -7.00 -30.88 -9.71
CA PHE A 8 -6.52 -31.15 -8.37
C PHE A 8 -6.47 -29.85 -7.57
N SER A 9 -7.35 -29.82 -6.57
CA SER A 9 -7.14 -29.15 -5.29
C SER A 9 -7.50 -27.66 -5.21
N ALA A 10 -8.80 -27.41 -5.35
CA ALA A 10 -9.51 -26.18 -5.00
C ALA A 10 -9.50 -25.81 -3.49
N ALA A 11 -8.40 -26.08 -2.78
CA ALA A 11 -8.24 -25.79 -1.35
C ALA A 11 -7.28 -24.61 -1.07
N LEU A 12 -6.58 -24.09 -2.07
CA LEU A 12 -5.65 -22.96 -1.92
C LEU A 12 -6.26 -21.57 -2.18
N ILE A 13 -7.49 -21.50 -2.69
CA ILE A 13 -8.13 -20.23 -3.06
C ILE A 13 -8.90 -19.59 -1.88
N ALA A 14 -9.26 -20.37 -0.85
CA ALA A 14 -10.04 -19.87 0.27
C ALA A 14 -9.25 -19.00 1.27
N ALA A 15 -7.92 -18.92 1.15
CA ALA A 15 -7.07 -18.07 2.01
C ALA A 15 -6.85 -16.65 1.47
N TYR A 16 -7.28 -16.34 0.24
CA TYR A 16 -7.02 -15.05 -0.42
C TYR A 16 -8.03 -13.94 -0.11
N LEU A 17 -9.06 -14.18 0.70
CA LEU A 17 -10.15 -13.23 0.93
C LEU A 17 -10.09 -12.46 2.27
N ASN A 18 -9.16 -12.81 3.17
CA ASN A 18 -8.84 -11.95 4.31
C ASN A 18 -7.72 -11.00 3.92
N ASN A 19 -8.00 -10.11 2.98
CA ASN A 19 -7.09 -9.06 2.58
C ASN A 19 -7.38 -7.82 3.44
N PRO A 20 -6.64 -7.53 4.53
CA PRO A 20 -6.68 -6.22 5.20
C PRO A 20 -6.26 -5.06 4.27
N CYS A 21 -5.94 -5.39 3.01
CA CYS A 21 -5.64 -4.55 1.87
C CYS A 21 -6.59 -3.34 1.73
N SER A 22 -7.91 -3.49 1.89
CA SER A 22 -8.83 -2.35 1.66
C SER A 22 -8.73 -1.26 2.74
N ALA A 23 -8.55 -1.64 4.02
CA ALA A 23 -8.44 -0.68 5.12
C ALA A 23 -7.08 0.01 5.14
N SER A 24 -6.02 -0.76 4.88
CA SER A 24 -4.66 -0.22 4.73
C SER A 24 -4.54 0.69 3.51
N GLU A 25 -5.28 0.42 2.42
CA GLU A 25 -5.22 1.24 1.21
C GLU A 25 -5.86 2.61 1.44
N ALA A 26 -7.06 2.62 2.02
CA ALA A 26 -7.73 3.86 2.40
C ALA A 26 -6.87 4.70 3.36
N THR A 27 -6.22 4.05 4.33
CA THR A 27 -5.38 4.71 5.33
C THR A 27 -4.08 5.25 4.72
N TRP A 28 -3.41 4.47 3.89
CA TRP A 28 -2.23 4.90 3.13
C TRP A 28 -2.55 6.11 2.26
N ASN A 29 -3.67 6.07 1.53
CA ASN A 29 -4.09 7.14 0.64
C ASN A 29 -4.39 8.43 1.42
N LYS A 30 -5.07 8.32 2.57
CA LYS A 30 -5.33 9.46 3.46
C LYS A 30 -4.04 10.16 3.86
N PHE A 31 -3.09 9.42 4.45
CA PHE A 31 -1.83 10.00 4.91
C PHE A 31 -0.98 10.55 3.76
N THR A 32 -1.00 9.90 2.60
CA THR A 32 -0.32 10.41 1.40
C THR A 32 -0.91 11.76 0.96
N GLN A 33 -2.23 11.90 0.94
CA GLN A 33 -2.88 13.17 0.56
C GLN A 33 -2.69 14.26 1.61
N GLU A 34 -2.81 13.94 2.90
CA GLU A 34 -2.59 14.91 3.98
C GLU A 34 -1.14 15.40 4.01
N GLY A 35 -0.18 14.49 3.78
CA GLY A 35 1.23 14.85 3.65
C GLY A 35 1.51 15.75 2.44
N ALA A 36 0.92 15.43 1.27
CA ALA A 36 1.07 16.24 0.06
C ALA A 36 0.52 17.67 0.26
N LYS A 37 -0.68 17.79 0.85
CA LYS A 37 -1.27 19.10 1.18
C LYS A 37 -0.39 19.91 2.15
N ALA A 38 0.19 19.24 3.15
CA ALA A 38 1.09 19.89 4.09
C ALA A 38 2.40 20.33 3.43
N TYR A 39 2.95 19.53 2.51
CA TYR A 39 4.13 19.86 1.72
C TYR A 39 3.89 21.09 0.84
N GLU A 40 2.79 21.09 0.08
CA GLU A 40 2.36 22.23 -0.75
C GLU A 40 2.16 23.50 0.08
N GLY A 41 1.69 23.36 1.32
CA GLY A 41 1.55 24.46 2.27
C GLY A 41 2.83 24.88 2.98
N GLY A 42 3.99 24.30 2.67
CA GLY A 42 5.28 24.58 3.32
C GLY A 42 5.39 24.08 4.77
N ASN A 43 4.42 23.28 5.24
CA ASN A 43 4.43 22.71 6.59
C ASN A 43 5.14 21.34 6.59
N PHE A 44 6.46 21.37 6.35
CA PHE A 44 7.27 20.18 6.16
C PHE A 44 7.24 19.22 7.36
N GLY A 45 7.14 19.75 8.59
CA GLY A 45 7.03 18.91 9.80
C GLY A 45 5.70 18.15 9.90
N VAL A 46 4.60 18.68 9.36
CA VAL A 46 3.33 17.94 9.23
C VAL A 46 3.40 16.97 8.05
N ALA A 47 4.03 17.36 6.94
CA ALA A 47 4.20 16.51 5.77
C ALA A 47 5.01 15.25 6.09
N GLN A 48 6.16 15.40 6.76
CA GLN A 48 7.01 14.28 7.15
C GLN A 48 6.25 13.26 7.99
N ARG A 49 5.57 13.72 9.06
CA ARG A 49 4.79 12.84 9.94
C ARG A 49 3.72 12.06 9.17
N ASN A 50 3.01 12.72 8.26
CA ASN A 50 2.00 12.06 7.43
C ASN A 50 2.64 11.04 6.46
N PHE A 51 3.73 11.40 5.77
CA PHE A 51 4.40 10.45 4.87
C PHE A 51 5.03 9.27 5.61
N GLU A 52 5.50 9.44 6.84
CA GLU A 52 5.95 8.33 7.71
C GLU A 52 4.79 7.38 8.05
N GLN A 53 3.61 7.89 8.35
CA GLN A 53 2.42 7.05 8.56
C GLN A 53 2.00 6.33 7.27
N ALA A 54 2.07 7.00 6.13
CA ALA A 54 1.85 6.35 4.83
C ALA A 54 2.87 5.22 4.61
N LEU A 55 4.15 5.41 4.94
CA LEU A 55 5.17 4.38 4.83
C LEU A 55 4.87 3.14 5.70
N VAL A 56 4.33 3.34 6.91
CA VAL A 56 3.91 2.24 7.79
C VAL A 56 2.78 1.43 7.15
N GLU A 57 1.78 2.09 6.56
CA GLU A 57 0.70 1.39 5.85
C GLU A 57 1.20 0.70 4.57
N ALA A 58 2.09 1.34 3.81
CA ALA A 58 2.66 0.81 2.58
C ALA A 58 3.41 -0.51 2.81
N LYS A 59 4.15 -0.63 3.92
CA LYS A 59 4.88 -1.86 4.28
C LYS A 59 3.98 -3.08 4.47
N LYS A 60 2.69 -2.89 4.77
CA LYS A 60 1.72 -4.00 4.97
C LYS A 60 1.37 -4.71 3.67
N PHE A 61 1.58 -4.07 2.51
CA PHE A 61 1.31 -4.65 1.20
C PHE A 61 2.47 -5.50 0.66
N GLY A 62 3.65 -5.38 1.26
CA GLY A 62 4.86 -6.09 0.86
C GLY A 62 5.90 -5.20 0.18
N PRO A 63 7.12 -5.73 -0.02
CA PRO A 63 8.27 -4.96 -0.48
C PRO A 63 8.20 -4.53 -1.96
N ASP A 64 7.44 -5.25 -2.79
CA ASP A 64 7.33 -4.98 -4.24
C ASP A 64 6.12 -4.09 -4.59
N ASP A 65 5.37 -3.62 -3.58
CA ASP A 65 4.20 -2.78 -3.81
C ASP A 65 4.59 -1.34 -4.14
N LEU A 66 3.98 -0.77 -5.18
CA LEU A 66 4.26 0.60 -5.64
C LEU A 66 4.07 1.64 -4.52
N ARG A 67 3.15 1.41 -3.59
CA ARG A 67 2.90 2.31 -2.45
C ARG A 67 4.14 2.51 -1.60
N LEU A 68 5.00 1.49 -1.48
CA LEU A 68 6.25 1.59 -0.74
C LEU A 68 7.20 2.57 -1.43
N ALA A 69 7.37 2.44 -2.75
CA ALA A 69 8.19 3.36 -3.54
C ALA A 69 7.66 4.80 -3.49
N THR A 70 6.34 4.97 -3.59
CA THR A 70 5.68 6.29 -3.48
C THR A 70 5.93 6.92 -2.10
N SER A 71 5.72 6.17 -1.01
CA SER A 71 5.94 6.69 0.34
C SER A 71 7.40 7.07 0.59
N LEU A 72 8.36 6.29 0.08
CA LEU A 72 9.78 6.62 0.18
C LEU A 72 10.15 7.85 -0.66
N THR A 73 9.59 7.96 -1.87
CA THR A 73 9.79 9.14 -2.73
C THR A 73 9.28 10.40 -2.04
N ASN A 74 8.08 10.37 -1.47
CA ASN A 74 7.51 11.51 -0.76
C ASN A 74 8.37 11.96 0.44
N LEU A 75 9.00 11.02 1.14
CA LEU A 75 9.94 11.35 2.22
C LEU A 75 11.27 11.90 1.70
N GLY A 76 11.72 11.48 0.52
CA GLY A 76 12.97 11.94 -0.07
C GLY A 76 12.90 13.33 -0.72
N VAL A 77 11.70 13.81 -1.07
CA VAL A 77 11.48 15.16 -1.65
C VAL A 77 11.20 16.25 -0.62
N LEU A 78 11.01 15.86 0.66
CA LEU A 78 10.95 16.77 1.80
C LEU A 78 12.33 17.35 2.10
#